data_AF-A0A7Y5BTC5-F1
#
_entry.id   AF-A0A7Y5BTC5-F1
#
_cell.length_a   1.000
_cell.length_b   1.000
_cell.length_c   1.000
_cell.angle_alpha   90.00
_cell.angle_beta   90.00
_cell.angle_gamma   90.00
#
_symmetry.space_group_name_H-M   'P 1'
#
loop_
_entity.id
_entity.type
_entity.pdbx_description
1 polymer ?
#
loop_
_entity_poly.entity_id
_entity_poly.type
_entity_poly.pdbx_seq_one_letter_code
_entity_poly.pdbx_strand_id
1 'polypeptide(L)' 'MADTLYDLHPGAYRILQAFTDYYGNTFEAGEVLHFQERHFLPYEGGHTLVFQERAMYLQEEKNQPILNHFSAYLTRCER' A
#
# COMPACT_ATOMS: atom_id res chain seq x y z
N MET A 1 -0.21 14.21 -2.92
CA MET A 1 0.67 13.07 -2.58
C MET A 1 0.02 12.32 -1.43
N ALA A 2 0.15 11.00 -1.33
CA ALA A 2 -0.37 10.24 -0.19
C ALA A 2 0.80 10.03 0.78
N ASP A 3 0.78 10.71 1.93
CA ASP A 3 1.86 10.65 2.92
C ASP A 3 1.75 9.40 3.79
N THR A 4 0.51 8.95 4.03
CA THR A 4 0.17 7.73 4.75
C THR A 4 -0.80 6.88 3.93
N LEU A 5 -1.00 5.61 4.32
CA LEU A 5 -2.05 4.76 3.74
C LEU A 5 -3.48 5.29 3.96
N TYR A 6 -3.66 6.19 4.93
CA TYR A 6 -4.95 6.82 5.22
C TYR A 6 -5.33 7.88 4.19
N ASP A 7 -4.36 8.38 3.43
CA ASP A 7 -4.53 9.40 2.39
C ASP A 7 -4.81 8.80 0.99
N LEU A 8 -4.99 7.48 0.92
CA LEU A 8 -5.32 6.80 -0.32
C LEU A 8 -6.75 7.11 -0.77
N HIS A 9 -6.88 7.45 -2.05
CA HIS A 9 -8.16 7.68 -2.72
C HIS A 9 -8.21 6.85 -4.00
N PRO A 10 -9.40 6.45 -4.48
CA PRO A 10 -9.50 5.67 -5.70
C PRO A 10 -8.71 6.28 -6.87
N GLY A 11 -7.85 5.48 -7.51
CA GLY A 11 -6.98 5.96 -8.58
C GLY A 11 -5.71 5.12 -8.77
N ALA A 12 -4.89 5.52 -9.74
CA ALA A 12 -3.64 4.84 -10.07
C ALA A 12 -2.49 5.29 -9.15
N TYR A 13 -1.74 4.32 -8.65
CA TYR A 13 -0.55 4.50 -7.81
C TYR A 13 0.61 3.70 -8.37
N ARG A 14 1.81 4.27 -8.32
CA ARG A 14 3.04 3.62 -8.74
C ARG A 14 3.85 3.18 -7.53
N ILE A 15 4.34 1.95 -7.57
CA ILE A 15 5.34 1.44 -6.63
C ILE A 15 6.68 2.10 -6.95
N LEU A 16 7.27 2.81 -5.98
CA LEU A 16 8.55 3.50 -6.14
C LEU A 16 9.74 2.60 -5.78
N GLN A 17 9.58 1.76 -4.76
CA GLN A 17 10.59 0.84 -4.28
C GLN A 17 9.95 -0.54 -4.07
N ALA A 18 10.67 -1.60 -4.44
CA ALA A 18 10.17 -2.95 -4.24
C ALA A 18 10.04 -3.29 -2.75
N PHE A 19 8.98 -4.02 -2.39
CA PHE A 19 8.77 -4.51 -1.04
C PHE A 19 7.90 -5.76 -1.02
N THR A 20 7.89 -6.42 0.13
CA THR A 20 7.05 -7.60 0.38
C THR A 20 6.05 -7.27 1.48
N ASP A 21 4.79 -7.65 1.24
CA ASP A 21 3.71 -7.45 2.19
C ASP A 21 3.71 -8.52 3.30
N TYR A 22 2.71 -8.48 4.19
CA TYR A 22 2.59 -9.39 5.32
C TYR A 22 2.53 -10.88 4.93
N TYR A 23 1.93 -11.22 3.79
CA TYR A 23 1.77 -12.61 3.33
C TYR A 23 2.86 -13.08 2.36
N GLY A 24 3.88 -12.26 2.10
CA GLY A 24 4.96 -12.63 1.20
C GLY A 24 4.72 -12.22 -0.26
N ASN A 25 3.70 -11.40 -0.55
CA ASN A 25 3.48 -10.91 -1.90
C ASN A 25 4.49 -9.81 -2.21
N THR A 26 5.27 -9.98 -3.28
CA THR A 26 6.22 -8.96 -3.74
C THR A 26 5.55 -7.96 -4.68
N PHE A 27 5.79 -6.69 -4.40
CA PHE A 27 5.43 -5.53 -5.21
C PHE A 27 6.72 -4.94 -5.79
N GLU A 28 6.86 -4.97 -7.11
CA GLU A 28 8.06 -4.54 -7.81
C GLU A 28 8.05 -3.03 -8.09
N ALA A 29 9.24 -2.42 -8.08
CA ALA A 29 9.37 -1.01 -8.43
C ALA A 29 8.93 -0.75 -9.87
N GLY A 30 8.16 0.33 -10.07
CA GLY A 30 7.61 0.72 -11.36
C GLY A 30 6.22 0.15 -11.66
N GLU A 31 5.75 -0.86 -10.91
CA GLU A 31 4.37 -1.36 -11.03
C GLU A 31 3.35 -0.24 -10.81
N VAL A 32 2.24 -0.31 -11.54
CA VAL A 32 1.09 0.58 -11.37
C VAL A 32 -0.11 -0.25 -10.91
N LEU A 33 -0.70 0.16 -9.79
CA LEU A 33 -1.87 -0.46 -9.20
C LEU A 33 -3.00 0.55 -9.08
N HIS A 34 -4.24 0.11 -9.24
CA HIS A 34 -5.42 0.96 -9.16
C HIS A 34 -6.12 0.75 -7.82
N PHE A 35 -5.85 1.64 -6.86
CA PHE A 35 -6.46 1.58 -5.53
C PHE A 35 -7.97 1.78 -5.65
N GLN A 36 -8.73 0.98 -4.91
CA GLN A 36 -10.19 1.01 -4.87
C GLN A 36 -10.67 1.38 -3.46
N GLU A 37 -10.22 0.64 -2.46
CA GLU A 37 -10.65 0.82 -1.07
C GLU A 37 -9.65 0.21 -0.08
N ARG A 38 -9.87 0.50 1.21
CA ARG A 38 -9.07 -0.01 2.31
C ARG A 38 -9.97 -0.53 3.42
N HIS A 39 -9.57 -1.67 3.98
CA HIS A 39 -10.15 -2.24 5.20
C HIS A 39 -9.11 -2.23 6.32
N PHE A 40 -9.55 -2.06 7.56
CA PHE A 40 -8.71 -2.11 8.75
C PHE A 40 -9.30 -3.05 9.78
N LEU A 41 -8.45 -3.93 10.33
CA LEU A 41 -8.74 -4.90 11.40
C LEU A 41 -8.05 -4.41 12.68
N PRO A 42 -8.75 -3.65 13.56
CA PRO A 42 -8.10 -2.92 14.65
C PRO A 42 -7.41 -3.82 15.68
N TYR A 43 -7.98 -5.00 15.95
CA TYR A 43 -7.42 -5.94 16.94
C TYR A 43 -6.10 -6.58 16.47
N GLU A 44 -5.89 -6.67 15.17
CA GLU A 44 -4.72 -7.31 14.57
C GLU A 44 -3.70 -6.29 14.04
N GLY A 45 -4.05 -4.99 14.05
CA GLY A 45 -3.29 -3.94 13.38
C GLY A 45 -3.17 -4.18 11.87
N GLY A 46 -4.16 -4.86 11.28
CA GLY A 46 -4.11 -5.34 9.90
C GLY A 46 -4.78 -4.39 8.92
N HIS A 47 -4.06 -3.96 7.90
CA HIS A 47 -4.57 -3.20 6.76
C HIS A 47 -4.66 -4.07 5.52
N THR A 48 -5.82 -4.07 4.87
CA THR A 48 -5.99 -4.62 3.53
C THR A 48 -6.24 -3.46 2.57
N LEU A 49 -5.30 -3.23 1.65
CA LEU A 49 -5.49 -2.28 0.55
C LEU A 49 -5.93 -3.08 -0.68
N VAL A 50 -7.12 -2.75 -1.19
CA VAL A 50 -7.70 -3.40 -2.36
C VAL A 50 -7.31 -2.60 -3.59
N PHE A 51 -6.51 -3.20 -4.47
CA PHE A 51 -6.28 -2.70 -5.81
C PHE A 51 -7.00 -3.58 -6.83
N GLN A 52 -7.29 -3.02 -8.01
CA GLN A 52 -7.90 -3.77 -9.11
C GLN A 52 -7.09 -5.01 -9.50
N GLU A 53 -5.75 -4.92 -9.44
CA GLU A 53 -4.83 -5.98 -9.84
C GLU A 53 -4.68 -7.06 -8.76
N ARG A 54 -4.60 -6.65 -7.49
CA ARG A 54 -4.40 -7.53 -6.33
C ARG A 54 -4.58 -6.79 -5.01
N ALA A 55 -4.77 -7.55 -3.92
CA ALA A 55 -4.74 -7.01 -2.58
C ALA A 55 -3.31 -6.89 -2.03
N MET A 56 -3.08 -5.91 -1.16
CA MET A 56 -1.86 -5.71 -0.40
C MET A 56 -2.18 -5.75 1.09
N TYR A 57 -1.42 -6.53 1.85
CA TYR A 57 -1.67 -6.77 3.27
C TYR A 57 -0.53 -6.19 4.11
N LEU A 58 -0.81 -5.17 4.91
CA LEU A 58 0.19 -4.54 5.79
C LEU A 58 -0.25 -4.69 7.24
N GLN A 59 0.65 -5.13 8.11
CA GLN A 59 0.40 -5.23 9.55
C GLN A 59 1.29 -4.24 10.31
N GLU A 60 0.73 -3.52 11.28
CA GLU A 60 1.36 -2.37 11.94
C GLU A 60 2.75 -2.65 12.54
N GLU A 61 2.96 -3.81 13.14
CA GLU A 61 4.24 -4.19 13.74
C GLU A 61 5.23 -4.75 12.71
N LYS A 62 4.77 -5.61 11.79
CA LYS A 62 5.63 -6.31 10.82
C LYS A 62 6.03 -5.42 9.65
N ASN A 63 5.14 -4.55 9.21
CA ASN A 63 5.35 -3.65 8.09
C ASN A 63 5.58 -2.20 8.55
N GLN A 64 5.90 -1.98 9.83
CA GLN A 64 6.18 -0.66 10.40
C GLN A 64 7.12 0.22 9.54
N PRO A 65 8.22 -0.29 8.96
CA PRO A 65 9.08 0.53 8.10
C PRO A 65 8.37 1.07 6.85
N ILE A 66 7.50 0.26 6.24
CA ILE A 66 6.71 0.67 5.08
C ILE A 66 5.67 1.71 5.51
N LEU A 67 4.99 1.47 6.64
CA LEU A 67 3.93 2.34 7.14
C LEU A 67 4.45 3.72 7.56
N ASN A 68 5.60 3.78 8.23
CA ASN A 68 6.23 5.03 8.65
C ASN A 68 6.79 5.86 7.49
N HIS A 69 7.05 5.23 6.34
CA HIS A 69 7.63 5.85 5.16
C HIS A 69 6.79 5.57 3.90
N PHE A 70 5.47 5.55 4.05
CA PHE A 70 4.55 5.05 3.02
C PHE A 70 4.73 5.76 1.66
N SER A 71 4.94 7.08 1.67
CA SER A 71 5.20 7.87 0.46
C SER A 71 6.51 7.54 -0.26
N ALA A 72 7.46 6.87 0.41
CA ALA A 72 8.67 6.35 -0.23
C ALA A 72 8.41 5.07 -1.04
N TYR A 73 7.31 4.36 -0.75
CA TYR A 73 6.94 3.11 -1.42
C TYR A 73 5.87 3.30 -2.49
N LEU A 74 4.89 4.18 -2.25
CA LEU A 74 3.81 4.45 -3.20
C LEU A 74 3.68 5.95 -3.46
N THR A 75 3.48 6.30 -4.73
CA THR A 75 3.03 7.64 -5.11
C THR A 75 1.83 7.57 -6.04
N ARG A 76 0.98 8.59 -6.00
CA ARG A 76 -0.15 8.71 -6.92
C ARG A 76 0.37 9.07 -8.31
N CYS A 77 -0.13 8.39 -9.34
CA CYS A 77 0.11 8.81 -10.71
C CYS A 77 -0.71 10.09 -10.98
N GLU A 78 -0.04 11.19 -11.31
CA GLU A 78 -0.71 12.38 -11.85
C GLU A 78 -1.19 12.07 -13.27
N ARG A 79 -2.38 12.57 -13.62
CA ARG A 79 -2.88 12.54 -15.00
C ARG A 79 -2.24 13.67 -15.79
#